data_AF-S6GMH7-F1
#
_entry.id   AF-S6GMH7-F1
#
_cell.length_a   1.000
_cell.length_b   1.000
_cell.length_c   1.000
_cell.angle_alpha   90.00
_cell.angle_beta   90.00
_cell.angle_gamma   90.00
#
_symmetry.space_group_name_H-M   'P 1'
#
loop_
_entity.id
_entity.type
_entity.pdbx_description
1 polymer ?
#
loop_
_entity_poly.entity_id
_entity_poly.type
_entity_poly.pdbx_seq_one_letter_code
_entity_poly.pdbx_strand_id
1 'polypeptide(L)'
;MKSFPALALSAAIGFASLSTGAFAAQETAAASVLKHYGDIAQATFEDSLSAAKNLQTSINAFLATPTEATLAAAKKSWIAARVPYQQTEAYRFGNAIVDEWEGKVNAWPLDEGLIDYVDTNYGTQSDENPYYAANVIANKTLNIGGVKVDASKITPALLGETLQEIDEVESNVATGYHAIEFLLWGQDLNGTEKGAGKRAATDYSLTDCTNGNCDRRRDYLSAATSLLITDLAEMTANWQPNGAARKELAEKGDKGGLATILTGMGSLSYGELAGERIKLGLIVHDPEEEHDCFSDNTHFSHFYDAMSIKNVYTGEYRRVDGTLLKGPSLSALVAGKSADVDAKLNAQLMATQGFMQVMVDEAAKGNTFDVLIGSGNKLGNAIVQDVVDALTVQTKGIEAAINALELDKIELEGSDSLDNPASITAG
;
A
#
# COMPACT_ATOMS: atom_id res chain seq x y z
N MET A 1 -94.36 -42.72 -19.86
CA MET A 1 -93.16 -42.76 -19.00
C MET A 1 -92.03 -42.04 -19.72
N LYS A 2 -91.52 -40.94 -19.13
CA LYS A 2 -90.15 -40.38 -19.25
C LYS A 2 -89.70 -39.95 -20.67
N SER A 3 -88.99 -38.84 -20.93
CA SER A 3 -88.15 -37.99 -20.09
C SER A 3 -87.83 -36.69 -20.86
N PHE A 4 -87.60 -35.60 -20.12
CA PHE A 4 -87.26 -34.24 -20.55
C PHE A 4 -85.90 -34.12 -21.29
N PRO A 5 -85.68 -33.08 -22.12
CA PRO A 5 -84.37 -32.79 -22.69
C PRO A 5 -83.48 -32.06 -21.66
N ALA A 6 -82.22 -32.47 -21.59
CA ALA A 6 -81.20 -31.90 -20.72
C ALA A 6 -80.67 -30.57 -21.28
N LEU A 7 -80.68 -29.52 -20.44
CA LEU A 7 -79.96 -28.27 -20.66
C LEU A 7 -78.48 -28.49 -20.34
N ALA A 8 -77.59 -28.24 -21.29
CA ALA A 8 -76.14 -28.18 -21.07
C ALA A 8 -75.74 -26.76 -20.63
N LEU A 9 -75.28 -26.63 -19.39
CA LEU A 9 -74.75 -25.39 -18.82
C LEU A 9 -73.23 -25.36 -19.08
N SER A 10 -72.76 -24.46 -19.95
CA SER A 10 -71.33 -24.22 -20.17
C SER A 10 -70.80 -23.25 -19.13
N ALA A 11 -69.99 -23.75 -18.19
CA ALA A 11 -69.25 -22.94 -17.22
C ALA A 11 -67.88 -22.57 -17.80
N ALA A 12 -67.69 -21.29 -18.14
CA ALA A 12 -66.40 -20.73 -18.51
C ALA A 12 -65.58 -20.44 -17.24
N ILE A 13 -64.61 -21.29 -16.93
CA ILE A 13 -63.61 -21.04 -15.88
C ILE A 13 -62.50 -20.19 -16.51
N GLY A 14 -62.50 -18.89 -16.23
CA GLY A 14 -61.41 -17.99 -16.57
C GLY A 14 -60.21 -18.26 -15.67
N PHE A 15 -59.15 -18.86 -16.21
CA PHE A 15 -57.84 -18.90 -15.58
C PHE A 15 -57.22 -17.50 -15.65
N ALA A 16 -57.23 -16.77 -14.53
CA ALA A 16 -56.46 -15.56 -14.36
C ALA A 16 -55.00 -15.94 -14.08
N SER A 17 -54.16 -15.85 -15.09
CA SER A 17 -52.71 -15.99 -14.97
C SER A 17 -52.15 -14.81 -14.17
N LEU A 18 -51.92 -15.01 -12.87
CA LEU A 18 -51.11 -14.09 -12.05
C LEU A 18 -49.64 -14.23 -12.49
N SER A 19 -49.21 -13.40 -13.42
CA SER A 19 -47.80 -13.19 -13.72
C SER A 19 -47.16 -12.45 -12.56
N THR A 20 -46.57 -13.18 -11.61
CA THR A 20 -45.60 -12.62 -10.66
C THR A 20 -44.34 -12.25 -11.45
N GLY A 21 -44.32 -11.05 -12.02
CA GLY A 21 -43.07 -10.47 -12.52
C GLY A 21 -42.15 -10.28 -11.33
N ALA A 22 -41.10 -11.08 -11.24
CA ALA A 22 -39.97 -10.77 -10.40
C ALA A 22 -39.38 -9.46 -10.94
N PHE A 23 -39.71 -8.33 -10.29
CA PHE A 23 -38.99 -7.09 -10.51
C PHE A 23 -37.56 -7.33 -10.02
N ALA A 24 -36.64 -7.60 -10.94
CA ALA A 24 -35.23 -7.44 -10.64
C ALA A 24 -35.05 -5.98 -10.19
N ALA A 25 -34.60 -5.77 -8.95
CA ALA A 25 -34.28 -4.44 -8.47
C ALA A 25 -33.26 -3.83 -9.43
N GLN A 26 -33.55 -2.63 -9.95
CA GLN A 26 -32.64 -1.93 -10.83
C GLN A 26 -31.40 -1.54 -10.03
N GLU A 27 -30.22 -1.93 -10.52
CA GLU A 27 -28.94 -1.59 -9.89
C GLU A 27 -28.79 -0.06 -9.80
N THR A 28 -28.43 0.43 -8.61
CA THR A 28 -28.22 1.86 -8.40
C THR A 28 -26.89 2.29 -9.02
N ALA A 29 -26.74 3.58 -9.35
CA ALA A 29 -25.46 4.10 -9.82
C ALA A 29 -24.34 3.88 -8.77
N ALA A 30 -24.66 3.98 -7.48
CA ALA A 30 -23.72 3.70 -6.40
C ALA A 30 -23.28 2.23 -6.41
N ALA A 31 -24.21 1.28 -6.50
CA ALA A 31 -23.88 -0.14 -6.58
C ALA A 31 -22.95 -0.47 -7.77
N SER A 32 -23.18 0.15 -8.94
CA SER A 32 -22.28 -0.01 -10.09
C SER A 32 -20.88 0.58 -9.86
N VAL A 33 -20.77 1.70 -9.13
CA VAL A 33 -19.46 2.26 -8.71
C VAL A 33 -18.75 1.34 -7.73
N LEU A 34 -19.45 0.82 -6.71
CA LEU A 34 -18.85 -0.11 -5.74
C LEU A 34 -18.37 -1.40 -6.41
N LYS A 35 -19.15 -1.91 -7.38
CA LYS A 35 -18.74 -3.06 -8.17
C LYS A 35 -17.45 -2.77 -8.95
N HIS A 36 -17.40 -1.64 -9.67
CA HIS A 36 -16.24 -1.26 -10.47
C HIS A 36 -15.01 -0.94 -9.61
N TYR A 37 -15.19 -0.33 -8.44
CA TYR A 37 -14.15 -0.13 -7.43
C TYR A 37 -13.50 -1.46 -7.01
N GLY A 38 -14.32 -2.49 -6.76
CA GLY A 38 -13.82 -3.84 -6.49
C GLY A 38 -13.11 -4.49 -7.69
N ASP A 39 -13.56 -4.20 -8.92
CA ASP A 39 -12.91 -4.68 -10.15
C ASP A 39 -11.52 -4.05 -10.33
N ILE A 40 -11.36 -2.76 -10.01
CA ILE A 40 -10.04 -2.09 -9.96
C ILE A 40 -9.18 -2.67 -8.84
N ALA A 41 -9.73 -2.86 -7.64
CA ALA A 41 -8.99 -3.42 -6.51
C ALA A 41 -8.37 -4.77 -6.89
N GLN A 42 -9.21 -5.66 -7.42
CA GLN A 42 -8.80 -6.97 -7.89
C GLN A 42 -7.67 -6.87 -8.92
N ALA A 43 -7.84 -6.03 -9.95
CA ALA A 43 -6.83 -5.88 -11.00
C ALA A 43 -5.49 -5.35 -10.45
N THR A 44 -5.55 -4.42 -9.48
CA THR A 44 -4.37 -3.82 -8.86
C THR A 44 -3.63 -4.83 -7.99
N PHE A 45 -4.32 -5.57 -7.12
CA PHE A 45 -3.70 -6.64 -6.31
C PHE A 45 -3.20 -7.81 -7.15
N GLU A 46 -3.88 -8.18 -8.24
CA GLU A 46 -3.39 -9.18 -9.21
C GLU A 46 -2.06 -8.74 -9.86
N ASP A 47 -1.96 -7.46 -10.22
CA ASP A 47 -0.76 -6.89 -10.81
C ASP A 47 0.38 -6.83 -9.79
N SER A 48 0.09 -6.46 -8.53
CA SER A 48 1.05 -6.50 -7.41
C SER A 48 1.58 -7.92 -7.17
N LEU A 49 0.68 -8.92 -7.11
CA LEU A 49 1.06 -10.32 -6.96
C LEU A 49 1.91 -10.81 -8.14
N SER A 50 1.55 -10.43 -9.37
CA SER A 50 2.31 -10.77 -10.58
C SER A 50 3.72 -10.18 -10.54
N ALA A 51 3.84 -8.91 -10.15
CA ALA A 51 5.13 -8.23 -10.05
C ALA A 51 5.99 -8.82 -8.91
N ALA A 52 5.42 -9.17 -7.76
CA ALA A 52 6.11 -9.87 -6.68
C ALA A 52 6.62 -11.27 -7.09
N LYS A 53 5.89 -12.00 -7.92
CA LYS A 53 6.37 -13.28 -8.51
C LYS A 53 7.55 -13.08 -9.46
N ASN A 54 7.56 -11.98 -10.22
CA ASN A 54 8.71 -11.61 -11.05
C ASN A 54 9.92 -11.23 -10.18
N LEU A 55 9.71 -10.48 -9.09
CA LEU A 55 10.74 -10.22 -8.08
C LEU A 55 11.32 -11.52 -7.52
N GLN A 56 10.49 -12.48 -7.11
CA GLN A 56 10.97 -13.79 -6.64
C GLN A 56 11.80 -14.52 -7.69
N THR A 57 11.43 -14.44 -8.97
CA THR A 57 12.22 -15.04 -10.05
C THR A 57 13.61 -14.40 -10.14
N SER A 58 13.70 -13.07 -10.07
CA SER A 58 14.97 -12.35 -10.09
C SER A 58 15.82 -12.61 -8.84
N ILE A 59 15.20 -12.69 -7.65
CA ILE A 59 15.87 -13.07 -6.40
C ILE A 59 16.40 -14.49 -6.49
N ASN A 60 15.61 -15.45 -6.98
CA ASN A 60 16.08 -16.83 -7.16
C ASN A 60 17.28 -16.90 -8.10
N ALA A 61 17.28 -16.13 -9.19
CA ALA A 61 18.42 -16.03 -10.10
C ALA A 61 19.65 -15.39 -9.42
N PHE A 62 19.45 -14.34 -8.62
CA PHE A 62 20.49 -13.71 -7.82
C PHE A 62 21.10 -14.68 -6.81
N LEU A 63 20.28 -15.38 -6.03
CA LEU A 63 20.74 -16.38 -5.08
C LEU A 63 21.45 -17.53 -5.81
N ALA A 64 20.99 -17.97 -6.98
CA ALA A 64 21.69 -19.02 -7.74
C ALA A 64 23.07 -18.58 -8.26
N THR A 65 23.26 -17.30 -8.57
CA THR A 65 24.51 -16.76 -9.11
C THR A 65 24.74 -15.36 -8.56
N PRO A 66 25.29 -15.22 -7.34
CA PRO A 66 25.40 -13.93 -6.65
C PRO A 66 26.50 -13.08 -7.27
N THR A 67 26.11 -12.19 -8.19
CA THR A 67 26.99 -11.25 -8.90
C THR A 67 26.33 -9.88 -8.89
N GLU A 68 27.11 -8.82 -9.10
CA GLU A 68 26.56 -7.46 -9.19
C GLU A 68 25.47 -7.33 -10.28
N ALA A 69 25.62 -8.05 -11.39
CA ALA A 69 24.63 -8.05 -12.47
C ALA A 69 23.29 -8.67 -12.05
N THR A 70 23.31 -9.77 -11.31
CA THR A 70 22.10 -10.44 -10.84
C THR A 70 21.48 -9.76 -9.62
N LEU A 71 22.29 -9.13 -8.75
CA LEU A 71 21.80 -8.24 -7.69
C LEU A 71 21.08 -7.03 -8.29
N ALA A 72 21.68 -6.37 -9.28
CA ALA A 72 21.04 -5.24 -9.98
C ALA A 72 19.72 -5.64 -10.66
N ALA A 73 19.63 -6.87 -11.19
CA ALA A 73 18.38 -7.39 -11.74
C ALA A 73 17.30 -7.60 -10.65
N ALA A 74 17.67 -8.12 -9.48
CA ALA A 74 16.76 -8.24 -8.34
C ALA A 74 16.28 -6.88 -7.83
N LYS A 75 17.20 -5.91 -7.64
CA LYS A 75 16.89 -4.52 -7.28
C LYS A 75 15.91 -3.88 -8.26
N LYS A 76 16.14 -4.02 -9.57
CA LYS A 76 15.22 -3.51 -10.60
C LYS A 76 13.84 -4.16 -10.53
N SER A 77 13.76 -5.47 -10.27
CA SER A 77 12.48 -6.15 -10.11
C SER A 77 11.75 -5.74 -8.83
N TRP A 78 12.47 -5.36 -7.77
CA TRP A 78 11.86 -4.86 -6.53
C TRP A 78 11.18 -3.50 -6.79
N ILE A 79 11.90 -2.57 -7.44
CA ILE A 79 11.34 -1.26 -7.84
C ILE A 79 10.09 -1.47 -8.72
N ALA A 80 10.15 -2.39 -9.69
CA ALA A 80 9.01 -2.70 -10.54
C ALA A 80 7.82 -3.32 -9.78
N ALA A 81 8.07 -4.05 -8.69
CA ALA A 81 7.03 -4.63 -7.85
C ALA A 81 6.35 -3.61 -6.94
N ARG A 82 7.06 -2.54 -6.54
CA ARG A 82 6.47 -1.42 -5.78
C ARG A 82 5.40 -0.68 -6.57
N VAL A 83 5.56 -0.51 -7.89
CA VAL A 83 4.65 0.31 -8.73
C VAL A 83 3.17 -0.07 -8.64
N PRO A 84 2.74 -1.32 -8.91
CA PRO A 84 1.34 -1.68 -8.76
C PRO A 84 0.90 -1.71 -7.29
N TYR A 85 1.81 -2.03 -6.36
CA TYR A 85 1.47 -2.12 -4.94
C TYR A 85 1.13 -0.76 -4.33
N GLN A 86 1.92 0.28 -4.60
CA GLN A 86 1.62 1.64 -4.13
C GLN A 86 0.29 2.18 -4.69
N GLN A 87 -0.15 1.68 -5.84
CA GLN A 87 -1.48 1.99 -6.35
C GLN A 87 -2.63 1.27 -5.61
N THR A 88 -2.34 0.43 -4.61
CA THR A 88 -3.34 -0.19 -3.72
C THR A 88 -3.62 0.59 -2.44
N GLU A 89 -2.82 1.60 -2.11
CA GLU A 89 -2.87 2.28 -0.80
C GLU A 89 -4.20 3.00 -0.55
N ALA A 90 -4.90 3.52 -1.57
CA ALA A 90 -6.20 4.18 -1.38
C ALA A 90 -7.33 3.22 -0.96
N TYR A 91 -7.06 1.91 -0.89
CA TYR A 91 -7.99 0.90 -0.39
C TYR A 91 -7.90 0.71 1.13
N ARG A 92 -6.91 1.32 1.80
CA ARG A 92 -6.76 1.36 3.25
C ARG A 92 -7.72 2.35 3.93
N PHE A 93 -7.68 2.42 5.25
CA PHE A 93 -8.35 3.34 6.19
C PHE A 93 -9.89 3.24 6.23
N GLY A 94 -10.53 2.78 5.15
CA GLY A 94 -11.96 2.47 5.12
C GLY A 94 -12.26 0.97 5.08
N ASN A 95 -11.24 0.11 4.91
CA ASN A 95 -11.38 -1.32 4.70
C ASN A 95 -10.53 -2.09 5.71
N ALA A 96 -11.17 -2.60 6.76
CA ALA A 96 -10.50 -3.30 7.85
C ALA A 96 -9.68 -4.50 7.37
N ILE A 97 -10.18 -5.25 6.37
CA ILE A 97 -9.44 -6.38 5.80
C ILE A 97 -8.12 -5.95 5.17
N VAL A 98 -8.08 -4.78 4.51
CA VAL A 98 -6.83 -4.25 3.94
C VAL A 98 -5.92 -3.69 5.03
N ASP A 99 -6.47 -2.96 6.00
CA ASP A 99 -5.70 -2.33 7.08
C ASP A 99 -5.03 -3.35 8.00
N GLU A 100 -5.75 -4.38 8.44
CA GLU A 100 -5.21 -5.46 9.29
C GLU A 100 -4.17 -6.34 8.56
N TRP A 101 -4.16 -6.30 7.22
CA TRP A 101 -3.24 -7.06 6.39
C TRP A 101 -1.96 -6.30 6.06
N GLU A 102 -2.02 -4.97 5.98
CA GLU A 102 -0.98 -4.16 5.34
C GLU A 102 0.36 -4.18 6.08
N GLY A 103 0.37 -4.25 7.41
CA GLY A 103 1.60 -4.29 8.20
C GLY A 103 2.52 -5.47 7.84
N LYS A 104 1.96 -6.58 7.34
CA LYS A 104 2.75 -7.74 6.88
C LYS A 104 3.53 -7.46 5.60
N VAL A 105 3.08 -6.50 4.81
CA VAL A 105 3.53 -6.24 3.43
C VAL A 105 4.34 -4.96 3.31
N ASN A 106 4.04 -3.93 4.09
CA ASN A 106 4.59 -2.59 3.87
C ASN A 106 4.72 -1.75 5.16
N ALA A 107 4.80 -2.41 6.32
CA ALA A 107 5.10 -1.73 7.57
C ALA A 107 6.43 -0.94 7.51
N TRP A 108 6.40 0.24 8.14
CA TRP A 108 7.51 1.18 8.31
C TRP A 108 7.23 1.97 9.60
N PRO A 109 8.24 2.39 10.40
CA PRO A 109 9.70 2.27 10.22
C PRO A 109 10.25 0.84 10.40
N LEU A 110 11.50 0.58 9.98
CA LEU A 110 12.16 -0.72 10.11
C LEU A 110 13.48 -0.58 10.87
N ASP A 111 13.64 -1.28 11.99
CA ASP A 111 14.94 -1.38 12.68
C ASP A 111 15.87 -2.36 11.97
N GLU A 112 16.84 -1.86 11.19
CA GLU A 112 17.71 -2.70 10.36
C GLU A 112 18.52 -3.71 11.19
N GLY A 113 18.91 -3.30 12.39
CA GLY A 113 19.68 -4.10 13.33
C GLY A 113 18.91 -5.30 13.89
N LEU A 114 17.57 -5.37 13.74
CA LEU A 114 16.81 -6.60 13.94
C LEU A 114 17.23 -7.67 12.93
N ILE A 115 17.37 -7.29 11.65
CA ILE A 115 17.51 -8.23 10.53
C ILE A 115 18.97 -8.67 10.35
N ASP A 116 19.90 -7.74 10.11
CA ASP A 116 21.28 -8.04 9.71
C ASP A 116 22.29 -7.12 10.41
N TYR A 117 23.55 -7.19 9.97
CA TYR A 117 24.57 -6.22 10.36
C TYR A 117 24.21 -4.79 9.92
N VAL A 118 24.66 -3.85 10.73
CA VAL A 118 24.53 -2.40 10.55
C VAL A 118 25.89 -1.74 10.79
N ASP A 119 26.04 -0.49 10.37
CA ASP A 119 27.21 0.33 10.63
C ASP A 119 27.43 0.50 12.13
N THR A 120 28.70 0.67 12.51
CA THR A 120 29.08 0.83 13.92
C THR A 120 28.46 2.05 14.61
N ASN A 121 28.01 3.05 13.84
CA ASN A 121 27.38 4.26 14.37
C ASN A 121 25.86 4.12 14.58
N TYR A 122 25.22 3.04 14.11
CA TYR A 122 23.79 2.79 14.32
C TYR A 122 23.44 2.78 15.81
N GLY A 123 24.29 2.14 16.61
CA GLY A 123 24.05 1.92 18.04
C GLY A 123 23.94 0.44 18.35
N THR A 124 23.91 0.10 19.64
CA THR A 124 23.89 -1.30 20.10
C THR A 124 22.67 -1.63 20.97
N GLN A 125 21.85 -0.64 21.31
CA GLN A 125 20.69 -0.77 22.17
C GLN A 125 19.72 0.40 21.91
N SER A 126 18.43 0.15 22.12
CA SER A 126 17.38 1.15 22.20
C SER A 126 16.62 0.95 23.51
N ASP A 127 16.25 2.05 24.17
CA ASP A 127 15.40 1.99 25.37
C ASP A 127 13.96 1.61 25.01
N GLU A 128 13.56 1.84 23.75
CA GLU A 128 12.21 1.58 23.22
C GLU A 128 12.11 0.21 22.56
N ASN A 129 13.18 -0.25 21.90
CA ASN A 129 13.22 -1.55 21.23
C ASN A 129 14.33 -2.48 21.76
N PRO A 130 13.98 -3.50 22.57
CA PRO A 130 14.94 -4.51 23.04
C PRO A 130 15.61 -5.33 21.92
N TYR A 131 15.03 -5.34 20.72
CA TYR A 131 15.48 -6.13 19.58
C TYR A 131 16.24 -5.31 18.52
N TYR A 132 16.47 -4.02 18.80
CA TYR A 132 17.14 -3.04 17.95
C TYR A 132 18.43 -3.52 17.28
N ALA A 133 19.21 -4.37 17.96
CA ALA A 133 20.47 -4.94 17.45
C ALA A 133 20.49 -6.48 17.51
N ALA A 134 19.33 -7.13 17.39
CA ALA A 134 19.20 -8.58 17.54
C ALA A 134 19.95 -9.39 16.45
N ASN A 135 20.07 -8.83 15.24
CA ASN A 135 20.75 -9.41 14.09
C ASN A 135 20.41 -10.91 13.90
N VAL A 136 19.16 -11.17 13.52
CA VAL A 136 18.60 -12.51 13.33
C VAL A 136 19.46 -13.33 12.35
N ILE A 137 20.06 -12.70 11.34
CA ILE A 137 20.96 -13.37 10.40
C ILE A 137 22.22 -13.90 11.09
N ALA A 138 22.81 -13.19 12.05
CA ALA A 138 23.99 -13.67 12.77
C ALA A 138 23.66 -14.63 13.94
N ASN A 139 22.45 -14.54 14.51
CA ASN A 139 22.11 -15.23 15.75
C ASN A 139 21.16 -16.42 15.54
N LYS A 140 21.63 -17.63 15.88
CA LYS A 140 20.83 -18.88 15.77
C LYS A 140 19.86 -19.10 16.94
N THR A 141 19.94 -18.27 17.97
CA THR A 141 19.05 -18.33 19.12
C THR A 141 18.78 -16.91 19.55
N LEU A 142 17.49 -16.56 19.65
CA LEU A 142 17.02 -15.27 20.11
C LEU A 142 16.42 -15.42 21.50
N ASN A 143 16.39 -14.33 22.27
CA ASN A 143 15.70 -14.28 23.55
C ASN A 143 14.58 -13.26 23.45
N ILE A 144 13.34 -13.72 23.32
CA ILE A 144 12.15 -12.89 23.14
C ILE A 144 11.30 -13.03 24.39
N GLY A 145 11.06 -11.93 25.12
CA GLY A 145 10.31 -11.96 26.38
C GLY A 145 10.87 -12.93 27.44
N GLY A 146 12.18 -13.21 27.43
CA GLY A 146 12.81 -14.21 28.32
C GLY A 146 12.71 -15.67 27.84
N VAL A 147 12.09 -15.92 26.69
CA VAL A 147 11.96 -17.23 26.06
C VAL A 147 13.02 -17.38 24.97
N LYS A 148 13.74 -18.51 25.00
CA LYS A 148 14.68 -18.86 23.93
C LYS A 148 13.93 -19.33 22.69
N VAL A 149 14.08 -18.58 21.60
CA VAL A 149 13.55 -18.91 20.28
C VAL A 149 14.66 -19.49 19.41
N ASP A 150 14.38 -20.62 18.76
CA ASP A 150 15.30 -21.24 17.81
C ASP A 150 15.21 -20.53 16.45
N ALA A 151 16.24 -19.74 16.14
CA ALA A 151 16.40 -19.08 14.86
C ALA A 151 17.44 -19.80 13.97
N SER A 152 17.82 -21.05 14.28
CA SER A 152 18.83 -21.79 13.52
C SER A 152 18.44 -22.01 12.05
N LYS A 153 17.14 -21.97 11.76
CA LYS A 153 16.57 -21.91 10.41
C LYS A 153 15.71 -20.65 10.28
N ILE A 154 15.97 -19.86 9.24
CA ILE A 154 15.14 -18.69 8.93
C ILE A 154 14.04 -19.17 7.99
N THR A 155 12.79 -19.11 8.46
CA THR A 155 11.61 -19.60 7.73
C THR A 155 10.54 -18.53 7.66
N PRO A 156 9.58 -18.61 6.72
CA PRO A 156 8.42 -17.73 6.70
C PRO A 156 7.70 -17.63 8.05
N ALA A 157 7.52 -18.75 8.75
CA ALA A 157 6.87 -18.75 10.07
C ALA A 157 7.70 -18.01 11.13
N LEU A 158 9.03 -18.15 11.13
CA LEU A 158 9.88 -17.38 12.04
C LEU A 158 9.71 -15.88 11.76
N LEU A 159 9.76 -15.45 10.50
CA LEU A 159 9.67 -14.02 10.17
C LEU A 159 8.28 -13.46 10.50
N GLY A 160 7.21 -14.06 9.98
CA GLY A 160 5.86 -13.49 10.05
C GLY A 160 5.09 -13.77 11.35
N GLU A 161 5.34 -14.89 12.03
CA GLU A 161 4.57 -15.26 13.24
C GLU A 161 5.36 -14.99 14.53
N THR A 162 6.68 -14.79 14.44
CA THR A 162 7.54 -14.60 15.61
C THR A 162 8.29 -13.29 15.60
N LEU A 163 8.74 -12.78 14.44
CA LEU A 163 9.61 -11.59 14.40
C LEU A 163 8.92 -10.30 13.96
N GLN A 164 7.86 -10.38 13.17
CA GLN A 164 7.08 -9.21 12.79
C GLN A 164 6.41 -8.60 14.03
N GLU A 165 6.66 -7.32 14.28
CA GLU A 165 6.08 -6.52 15.37
C GLU A 165 6.22 -7.19 16.75
N ILE A 166 7.38 -7.81 17.01
CA ILE A 166 7.66 -8.44 18.31
C ILE A 166 7.36 -7.46 19.44
N ASP A 167 6.66 -7.95 20.46
CA ASP A 167 6.27 -7.22 21.65
C ASP A 167 5.51 -5.90 21.34
N GLU A 168 4.78 -5.87 20.22
CA GLU A 168 3.99 -4.71 19.75
C GLU A 168 4.87 -3.49 19.41
N VAL A 169 6.16 -3.69 19.17
CA VAL A 169 7.07 -2.63 18.72
C VAL A 169 7.00 -2.54 17.20
N GLU A 170 6.43 -1.44 16.70
CA GLU A 170 6.15 -1.22 15.26
C GLU A 170 7.40 -1.30 14.39
N SER A 171 8.56 -0.83 14.89
CA SER A 171 9.82 -0.87 14.15
C SER A 171 10.41 -2.27 13.97
N ASN A 172 9.86 -3.30 14.63
CA ASN A 172 10.27 -4.69 14.42
C ASN A 172 9.68 -5.27 13.11
N VAL A 173 9.98 -4.63 11.98
CA VAL A 173 9.54 -5.07 10.66
C VAL A 173 10.47 -6.16 10.15
N ALA A 174 9.96 -7.38 10.08
CA ALA A 174 10.71 -8.56 9.65
C ALA A 174 10.30 -9.08 8.26
N THR A 175 9.19 -8.59 7.71
CA THR A 175 8.59 -9.07 6.45
C THR A 175 8.33 -7.93 5.45
N GLY A 176 7.65 -8.24 4.35
CA GLY A 176 7.20 -7.21 3.41
C GLY A 176 8.27 -6.63 2.48
N TYR A 177 7.91 -5.55 1.79
CA TYR A 177 8.76 -4.87 0.81
C TYR A 177 10.04 -4.32 1.43
N HIS A 178 9.94 -3.65 2.58
CA HIS A 178 11.06 -2.96 3.23
C HIS A 178 12.11 -3.94 3.81
N ALA A 179 11.71 -5.09 4.35
CA ALA A 179 12.69 -6.12 4.73
C ALA A 179 13.45 -6.67 3.50
N ILE A 180 12.77 -6.89 2.37
CA ILE A 180 13.41 -7.32 1.12
C ILE A 180 14.32 -6.20 0.57
N GLU A 181 13.90 -4.96 0.70
CA GLU A 181 14.66 -3.78 0.30
C GLU A 181 15.97 -3.67 1.09
N PHE A 182 15.91 -3.67 2.41
CA PHE A 182 17.09 -3.65 3.28
C PHE A 182 18.05 -4.80 2.97
N LEU A 183 17.52 -5.98 2.65
CA LEU A 183 18.34 -7.11 2.24
C LEU A 183 19.00 -6.88 0.88
N LEU A 184 18.35 -6.21 -0.08
CA LEU A 184 18.95 -5.95 -1.39
C LEU A 184 19.92 -4.76 -1.38
N TRP A 185 19.65 -3.70 -0.61
CA TRP A 185 20.44 -2.48 -0.59
C TRP A 185 21.34 -2.32 0.63
N GLY A 186 21.03 -2.95 1.77
CA GLY A 186 21.67 -2.63 3.05
C GLY A 186 21.24 -1.26 3.57
N GLN A 187 21.89 -0.79 4.63
CA GLN A 187 21.64 0.57 5.13
C GLN A 187 21.99 1.62 4.07
N ASP A 188 21.20 2.69 4.07
CA ASP A 188 21.65 3.95 3.51
C ASP A 188 22.47 4.71 4.55
N LEU A 189 23.70 5.09 4.19
CA LEU A 189 24.60 5.83 5.08
C LEU A 189 24.94 7.21 4.51
N ASN A 190 24.18 7.69 3.52
CA ASN A 190 24.42 8.95 2.84
C ASN A 190 23.65 10.11 3.49
N GLY A 191 22.75 9.83 4.44
CA GLY A 191 21.96 10.84 5.12
C GLY A 191 21.10 11.59 4.10
N THR A 192 21.28 12.90 3.99
CA THR A 192 20.59 13.72 2.97
C THR A 192 21.50 14.06 1.79
N GLU A 193 22.59 13.32 1.60
CA GLU A 193 23.48 13.41 0.44
C GLU A 193 23.16 12.31 -0.57
N LYS A 194 23.54 12.51 -1.83
CA LYS A 194 23.12 11.62 -2.92
C LYS A 194 23.56 10.16 -2.74
N GLY A 195 22.58 9.27 -2.72
CA GLY A 195 22.65 7.92 -3.27
C GLY A 195 22.28 6.82 -2.29
N ALA A 196 21.74 5.72 -2.83
CA ALA A 196 21.21 4.58 -2.09
C ALA A 196 22.23 3.70 -1.34
N GLY A 197 21.70 2.74 -0.56
CA GLY A 197 22.41 1.64 0.07
C GLY A 197 23.25 0.78 -0.89
N LYS A 198 24.45 0.37 -0.42
CA LYS A 198 25.53 -0.21 -1.24
C LYS A 198 25.91 -1.65 -0.87
N ARG A 199 24.95 -2.47 -0.44
CA ARG A 199 25.19 -3.91 -0.20
C ARG A 199 25.73 -4.58 -1.46
N ALA A 200 26.82 -5.34 -1.29
CA ALA A 200 27.49 -6.05 -2.37
C ALA A 200 26.86 -7.42 -2.62
N ALA A 201 26.95 -7.93 -3.85
CA ALA A 201 26.46 -9.26 -4.19
C ALA A 201 27.18 -10.38 -3.42
N THR A 202 28.42 -10.14 -2.99
CA THR A 202 29.23 -11.09 -2.21
C THR A 202 28.66 -11.39 -0.82
N ASP A 203 27.71 -10.59 -0.32
CA ASP A 203 26.92 -10.91 0.88
C ASP A 203 25.99 -12.11 0.70
N TYR A 204 25.84 -12.60 -0.52
CA TYR A 204 25.05 -13.76 -0.85
C TYR A 204 25.91 -14.90 -1.43
N SER A 205 27.23 -14.71 -1.51
CA SER A 205 28.15 -15.74 -2.01
C SER A 205 28.43 -16.78 -0.92
N LEU A 206 28.25 -18.07 -1.26
CA LEU A 206 28.60 -19.18 -0.37
C LEU A 206 30.11 -19.51 -0.39
N THR A 207 30.85 -18.97 -1.36
CA THR A 207 32.31 -19.19 -1.51
C THR A 207 33.13 -17.96 -1.15
N ASP A 208 32.59 -16.76 -1.40
CA ASP A 208 33.30 -15.47 -1.28
C ASP A 208 32.51 -14.51 -0.36
N CYS A 209 32.02 -15.05 0.76
CA CYS A 209 31.15 -14.34 1.70
C CYS A 209 31.88 -13.16 2.37
N THR A 210 31.45 -11.93 2.12
CA THR A 210 32.14 -10.72 2.62
C THR A 210 31.80 -10.39 4.07
N ASN A 211 30.53 -10.51 4.48
CA ASN A 211 30.06 -10.11 5.81
C ASN A 211 29.60 -11.29 6.70
N GLY A 212 30.05 -12.51 6.40
CA GLY A 212 29.60 -13.72 7.11
C GLY A 212 28.11 -14.01 6.91
N ASN A 213 27.66 -15.17 7.43
CA ASN A 213 26.26 -15.60 7.45
C ASN A 213 25.52 -15.53 6.09
N CYS A 214 26.25 -15.61 4.98
CA CYS A 214 25.67 -15.48 3.65
C CYS A 214 24.63 -16.56 3.36
N ASP A 215 24.79 -17.77 3.88
CA ASP A 215 23.78 -18.82 3.86
C ASP A 215 22.46 -18.37 4.50
N ARG A 216 22.53 -17.80 5.70
CA ARG A 216 21.35 -17.33 6.45
C ARG A 216 20.71 -16.09 5.81
N ARG A 217 21.50 -15.16 5.27
CA ARG A 217 20.98 -14.00 4.53
C ARG A 217 20.22 -14.42 3.28
N ARG A 218 20.68 -15.48 2.58
CA ARG A 218 19.94 -16.10 1.46
C ARG A 218 18.62 -16.70 1.93
N ASP A 219 18.61 -17.41 3.07
CA ASP A 219 17.40 -17.98 3.66
C ASP A 219 16.39 -16.88 4.03
N TYR A 220 16.84 -15.78 4.65
CA TYR A 220 15.99 -14.64 4.98
C TYR A 220 15.38 -14.02 3.71
N LEU A 221 16.21 -13.65 2.73
CA LEU A 221 15.71 -13.02 1.50
C LEU A 221 14.69 -13.91 0.78
N SER A 222 14.93 -15.23 0.75
CA SER A 222 13.97 -16.19 0.19
C SER A 222 12.68 -16.29 1.01
N ALA A 223 12.77 -16.29 2.34
CA ALA A 223 11.62 -16.40 3.23
C ALA A 223 10.72 -15.15 3.17
N ALA A 224 11.31 -13.96 3.29
CA ALA A 224 10.59 -12.69 3.20
C ALA A 224 9.88 -12.53 1.84
N THR A 225 10.56 -12.88 0.74
CA THR A 225 9.95 -12.85 -0.60
C THR A 225 8.80 -13.84 -0.74
N SER A 226 8.88 -15.00 -0.08
CA SER A 226 7.81 -16.00 -0.11
C SER A 226 6.58 -15.57 0.69
N LEU A 227 6.78 -14.87 1.82
CA LEU A 227 5.70 -14.24 2.58
C LEU A 227 5.00 -13.18 1.75
N LEU A 228 5.74 -12.25 1.15
CA LEU A 228 5.18 -11.21 0.29
C LEU A 228 4.22 -11.77 -0.79
N ILE A 229 4.60 -12.87 -1.44
CA ILE A 229 3.72 -13.54 -2.43
C ILE A 229 2.48 -14.15 -1.77
N THR A 230 2.63 -14.75 -0.60
CA THR A 230 1.54 -15.37 0.16
C THR A 230 0.53 -14.32 0.57
N ASP A 231 1.01 -13.22 1.15
CA ASP A 231 0.19 -12.10 1.62
C ASP A 231 -0.52 -11.41 0.44
N LEU A 232 0.16 -11.15 -0.67
CA LEU A 232 -0.47 -10.60 -1.88
C LEU A 232 -1.48 -11.57 -2.52
N ALA A 233 -1.25 -12.88 -2.42
CA ALA A 233 -2.20 -13.88 -2.91
C ALA A 233 -3.47 -13.92 -2.06
N GLU A 234 -3.34 -13.78 -0.74
CA GLU A 234 -4.47 -13.63 0.18
C GLU A 234 -5.29 -12.40 -0.19
N MET A 235 -4.67 -11.23 -0.31
CA MET A 235 -5.40 -10.00 -0.62
C MET A 235 -6.03 -10.03 -2.01
N THR A 236 -5.34 -10.62 -3.00
CA THR A 236 -5.93 -10.88 -4.32
C THR A 236 -7.20 -11.72 -4.20
N ALA A 237 -7.20 -12.77 -3.37
CA ALA A 237 -8.37 -13.61 -3.14
C ALA A 237 -9.51 -12.87 -2.43
N ASN A 238 -9.19 -11.97 -1.49
CA ASN A 238 -10.18 -11.14 -0.80
C ASN A 238 -10.94 -10.21 -1.76
N TRP A 239 -10.31 -9.81 -2.88
CA TRP A 239 -10.92 -8.98 -3.91
C TRP A 239 -11.49 -9.75 -5.11
N GLN A 240 -11.39 -11.09 -5.16
CA GLN A 240 -12.09 -11.87 -6.18
C GLN A 240 -13.62 -11.76 -6.04
N PRO A 241 -14.42 -12.14 -7.06
CA PRO A 241 -15.87 -12.25 -6.91
C PRO A 241 -16.25 -13.14 -5.71
N ASN A 242 -17.06 -12.60 -4.79
CA ASN A 242 -17.42 -13.21 -3.49
C ASN A 242 -16.28 -13.31 -2.46
N GLY A 243 -15.14 -12.66 -2.68
CA GLY A 243 -14.07 -12.50 -1.70
C GLY A 243 -14.51 -11.65 -0.50
N ALA A 244 -13.76 -11.75 0.59
CA ALA A 244 -14.13 -11.15 1.87
C ALA A 244 -14.24 -9.62 1.80
N ALA A 245 -13.27 -8.94 1.17
CA ALA A 245 -13.28 -7.49 1.03
C ALA A 245 -14.48 -6.98 0.22
N ARG A 246 -14.86 -7.69 -0.85
CA ARG A 246 -16.07 -7.33 -1.63
C ARG A 246 -17.36 -7.57 -0.86
N LYS A 247 -17.43 -8.62 -0.04
CA LYS A 247 -18.60 -8.91 0.81
C LYS A 247 -18.76 -7.86 1.90
N GLU A 248 -17.69 -7.54 2.62
CA GLU A 248 -17.69 -6.49 3.64
C GLU A 248 -18.16 -5.16 3.05
N LEU A 249 -17.62 -4.77 1.88
CA LEU A 249 -18.03 -3.54 1.20
C LEU A 249 -19.52 -3.56 0.81
N ALA A 250 -20.04 -4.70 0.33
CA ALA A 250 -21.44 -4.84 -0.04
C ALA A 250 -22.38 -4.81 1.18
N GLU A 251 -21.97 -5.38 2.31
CA GLU A 251 -22.73 -5.41 3.56
C GLU A 251 -22.94 -4.01 4.16
N LYS A 252 -22.05 -3.06 3.87
CA LYS A 252 -22.17 -1.64 4.24
C LYS A 252 -23.24 -0.88 3.42
N GLY A 253 -23.77 -1.49 2.35
CA GLY A 253 -24.73 -0.87 1.43
C GLY A 253 -24.17 0.33 0.66
N ASP A 254 -24.98 0.95 -0.20
CA ASP A 254 -24.52 2.02 -1.10
C ASP A 254 -23.82 3.17 -0.36
N LYS A 255 -24.44 3.74 0.68
CA LYS A 255 -23.85 4.87 1.42
C LYS A 255 -22.60 4.47 2.20
N GLY A 256 -22.63 3.34 2.89
CA GLY A 256 -21.49 2.88 3.69
C GLY A 256 -20.30 2.44 2.81
N GLY A 257 -20.57 1.89 1.63
CA GLY A 257 -19.55 1.58 0.64
C GLY A 257 -18.91 2.84 0.05
N LEU A 258 -19.71 3.85 -0.31
CA LEU A 258 -19.16 5.13 -0.77
C LEU A 258 -18.36 5.84 0.33
N ALA A 259 -18.83 5.76 1.58
CA ALA A 259 -18.11 6.28 2.72
C ALA A 259 -16.76 5.59 2.91
N THR A 260 -16.72 4.26 2.82
CA THR A 260 -15.47 3.46 2.86
C THR A 260 -14.44 3.96 1.85
N ILE A 261 -14.85 4.17 0.59
CA ILE A 261 -13.93 4.62 -0.47
C ILE A 261 -13.40 6.03 -0.17
N LEU A 262 -14.27 6.95 0.24
CA LEU A 262 -13.89 8.35 0.49
C LEU A 262 -13.08 8.52 1.78
N THR A 263 -13.29 7.66 2.79
CA THR A 263 -12.41 7.54 3.96
C THR A 263 -11.00 7.14 3.50
N GLY A 264 -10.87 6.06 2.73
CA GLY A 264 -9.56 5.59 2.25
C GLY A 264 -8.81 6.64 1.44
N MET A 265 -9.50 7.30 0.50
CA MET A 265 -8.92 8.40 -0.27
C MET A 265 -8.48 9.58 0.61
N GLY A 266 -9.32 9.98 1.57
CA GLY A 266 -9.10 11.17 2.38
C GLY A 266 -8.01 10.97 3.45
N SER A 267 -8.04 9.84 4.16
CA SER A 267 -7.03 9.46 5.15
C SER A 267 -5.66 9.25 4.51
N LEU A 268 -5.60 8.53 3.38
CA LEU A 268 -4.34 8.41 2.63
C LEU A 268 -3.82 9.77 2.20
N SER A 269 -4.70 10.65 1.70
CA SER A 269 -4.30 11.98 1.22
C SER A 269 -3.75 12.88 2.34
N TYR A 270 -4.35 12.86 3.52
CA TYR A 270 -4.06 13.83 4.59
C TYR A 270 -3.15 13.27 5.66
N GLY A 271 -3.67 12.45 6.58
CA GLY A 271 -2.91 11.92 7.70
C GLY A 271 -1.67 11.18 7.22
N GLU A 272 -1.86 10.19 6.36
CA GLU A 272 -0.79 9.30 5.94
C GLU A 272 0.21 9.96 4.99
N LEU A 273 -0.20 10.26 3.75
CA LEU A 273 0.76 10.66 2.71
C LEU A 273 1.27 12.09 2.93
N ALA A 274 0.39 13.05 3.24
CA ALA A 274 0.84 14.41 3.45
C ALA A 274 1.54 14.57 4.81
N GLY A 275 0.99 13.98 5.86
CA GLY A 275 1.48 14.11 7.23
C GLY A 275 2.67 13.22 7.53
N GLU A 276 2.40 11.94 7.75
CA GLU A 276 3.39 10.97 8.24
C GLU A 276 4.49 10.69 7.22
N ARG A 277 4.16 10.41 5.95
CA ARG A 277 5.16 9.96 4.96
C ARG A 277 5.96 11.07 4.28
N ILE A 278 5.50 12.31 4.34
CA ILE A 278 6.13 13.44 3.63
C ILE A 278 6.49 14.57 4.58
N LYS A 279 5.53 15.09 5.33
CA LYS A 279 5.74 16.30 6.12
C LYS A 279 6.61 16.04 7.34
N LEU A 280 6.51 14.87 7.97
CA LEU A 280 7.34 14.50 9.12
C LEU A 280 8.83 14.60 8.78
N GLY A 281 9.33 13.79 7.83
CA GLY A 281 10.72 13.82 7.38
C GLY A 281 11.17 15.21 6.88
N LEU A 282 10.27 15.98 6.25
CA LEU A 282 10.57 17.38 5.88
C LEU A 282 10.78 18.30 7.08
N ILE A 283 10.02 18.14 8.17
CA ILE A 283 10.14 18.97 9.38
C ILE A 283 11.39 18.60 10.17
N VAL A 284 11.64 17.30 10.37
CA VAL A 284 12.77 16.83 11.18
C VAL A 284 14.08 16.73 10.39
N HIS A 285 14.00 16.83 9.05
CA HIS A 285 15.14 16.66 8.13
C HIS A 285 15.82 15.30 8.29
N ASP A 286 15.04 14.28 8.60
CA ASP A 286 15.51 12.92 8.87
C ASP A 286 15.10 12.00 7.72
N PRO A 287 16.07 11.40 6.99
CA PRO A 287 15.78 10.42 5.95
C PRO A 287 15.21 9.11 6.49
N GLU A 288 15.35 8.78 7.78
CA GLU A 288 14.75 7.55 8.33
C GLU A 288 13.22 7.63 8.45
N GLU A 289 12.65 8.84 8.36
CA GLU A 289 11.20 9.06 8.31
C GLU A 289 10.60 8.85 6.91
N GLU A 290 11.41 8.50 5.91
CA GLU A 290 10.94 8.26 4.54
C GLU A 290 10.76 6.75 4.25
N HIS A 291 9.68 6.38 3.55
CA HIS A 291 9.55 5.02 3.01
C HIS A 291 10.51 4.80 1.85
N ASP A 292 10.98 3.56 1.70
CA ASP A 292 11.93 3.15 0.65
C ASP A 292 13.31 3.85 0.73
N CYS A 293 13.74 4.22 1.94
CA CYS A 293 14.99 4.98 2.17
C CYS A 293 16.22 4.22 1.65
N PHE A 294 16.28 2.89 1.84
CA PHE A 294 17.44 2.08 1.43
C PHE A 294 17.70 2.11 -0.08
N SER A 295 16.65 2.32 -0.89
CA SER A 295 16.71 2.27 -2.35
C SER A 295 16.62 3.63 -3.05
N ASP A 296 16.50 4.72 -2.29
CA ASP A 296 16.14 6.07 -2.78
C ASP A 296 14.84 6.12 -3.61
N ASN A 297 13.87 5.23 -3.37
CA ASN A 297 12.70 5.07 -4.24
C ASN A 297 11.44 5.83 -3.77
N THR A 298 11.53 6.56 -2.65
CA THR A 298 10.44 7.30 -1.99
C THR A 298 9.62 8.17 -2.94
N HIS A 299 10.29 8.91 -3.83
CA HIS A 299 9.65 9.79 -4.80
C HIS A 299 8.65 9.05 -5.72
N PHE A 300 8.96 7.81 -6.11
CA PHE A 300 8.04 6.99 -6.90
C PHE A 300 6.92 6.41 -6.05
N SER A 301 7.22 6.00 -4.82
CA SER A 301 6.21 5.53 -3.89
C SER A 301 5.12 6.57 -3.66
N HIS A 302 5.51 7.78 -3.30
CA HIS A 302 4.58 8.90 -3.08
C HIS A 302 3.79 9.27 -4.33
N PHE A 303 4.43 9.22 -5.51
CA PHE A 303 3.75 9.45 -6.78
C PHE A 303 2.62 8.43 -7.04
N TYR A 304 2.89 7.15 -6.79
CA TYR A 304 1.92 6.07 -7.04
C TYR A 304 0.84 5.98 -5.95
N ASP A 305 1.12 6.36 -4.71
CA ASP A 305 0.11 6.53 -3.66
C ASP A 305 -0.90 7.61 -4.07
N ALA A 306 -0.41 8.78 -4.51
CA ALA A 306 -1.29 9.83 -5.04
C ALA A 306 -2.02 9.39 -6.33
N MET A 307 -1.41 8.53 -7.14
CA MET A 307 -2.06 7.96 -8.33
C MET A 307 -3.20 7.01 -7.91
N SER A 308 -3.04 6.25 -6.83
CA SER A 308 -4.09 5.39 -6.26
C SER A 308 -5.37 6.19 -5.98
N ILE A 309 -5.24 7.31 -5.28
CA ILE A 309 -6.37 8.21 -4.94
C ILE A 309 -7.10 8.66 -6.22
N LYS A 310 -6.34 9.09 -7.23
CA LYS A 310 -6.88 9.52 -8.52
C LYS A 310 -7.57 8.37 -9.27
N ASN A 311 -6.95 7.19 -9.30
CA ASN A 311 -7.48 6.00 -9.97
C ASN A 311 -8.86 5.62 -9.37
N VAL A 312 -8.94 5.58 -8.05
CA VAL A 312 -10.18 5.31 -7.30
C VAL A 312 -11.25 6.35 -7.60
N TYR A 313 -10.93 7.64 -7.57
CA TYR A 313 -11.91 8.70 -7.82
C TYR A 313 -12.48 8.66 -9.25
N THR A 314 -11.59 8.49 -10.23
CA THR A 314 -11.92 8.51 -11.65
C THR A 314 -12.48 7.19 -12.17
N GLY A 315 -12.33 6.10 -11.42
CA GLY A 315 -12.72 4.75 -11.85
C GLY A 315 -11.86 4.25 -13.01
N GLU A 316 -10.58 4.64 -13.04
CA GLU A 316 -9.62 4.26 -14.08
C GLU A 316 -8.37 3.63 -13.47
N TYR A 317 -7.93 2.50 -14.02
CA TYR A 317 -6.65 1.88 -13.66
C TYR A 317 -5.97 1.34 -14.90
N ARG A 318 -4.70 1.70 -15.09
CA ARG A 318 -3.87 1.17 -16.16
C ARG A 318 -3.05 0.01 -15.60
N ARG A 319 -3.35 -1.20 -16.06
CA ARG A 319 -2.63 -2.40 -15.66
C ARG A 319 -1.18 -2.35 -16.12
N VAL A 320 -0.35 -3.19 -15.51
CA VAL A 320 1.08 -3.35 -15.85
C VAL A 320 1.31 -3.75 -17.31
N ASP A 321 0.34 -4.39 -17.97
CA ASP A 321 0.39 -4.75 -19.40
C ASP A 321 -0.06 -3.61 -20.34
N GLY A 322 -0.44 -2.46 -19.78
CA GLY A 322 -0.90 -1.27 -20.49
C GLY A 322 -2.41 -1.22 -20.76
N THR A 323 -3.16 -2.30 -20.48
CA THR A 323 -4.62 -2.29 -20.60
C THR A 323 -5.26 -1.30 -19.65
N LEU A 324 -6.29 -0.58 -20.12
CA LEU A 324 -7.01 0.40 -19.32
C LEU A 324 -8.35 -0.20 -18.85
N LEU A 325 -8.50 -0.35 -17.55
CA LEU A 325 -9.78 -0.62 -16.91
C LEU A 325 -10.46 0.73 -16.64
N LYS A 326 -11.68 0.91 -17.15
CA LYS A 326 -12.46 2.14 -16.99
C LYS A 326 -13.95 1.80 -16.90
N GLY A 327 -14.67 2.48 -16.02
CA GLY A 327 -16.09 2.17 -15.75
C GLY A 327 -16.79 3.25 -14.91
N PRO A 328 -17.94 2.91 -14.29
CA PRO A 328 -18.63 3.79 -13.34
C PRO A 328 -17.69 4.29 -12.24
N SER A 329 -17.77 5.58 -11.89
CA SER A 329 -16.82 6.22 -10.98
C SER A 329 -17.46 7.14 -9.94
N LEU A 330 -16.70 7.42 -8.87
CA LEU A 330 -17.06 8.46 -7.90
C LEU A 330 -17.18 9.82 -8.57
N SER A 331 -16.27 10.15 -9.49
CA SER A 331 -16.34 11.39 -10.26
C SER A 331 -17.70 11.57 -10.95
N ALA A 332 -18.23 10.53 -11.59
CA ALA A 332 -19.56 10.60 -12.21
C ALA A 332 -20.71 10.78 -11.20
N LEU A 333 -20.62 10.14 -10.03
CA LEU A 333 -21.61 10.32 -8.95
C LEU A 333 -21.58 11.74 -8.38
N VAL A 334 -20.39 12.26 -8.10
CA VAL A 334 -20.20 13.62 -7.58
C VAL A 334 -20.67 14.64 -8.60
N ALA A 335 -20.32 14.48 -9.88
CA ALA A 335 -20.79 15.37 -10.96
C ALA A 335 -22.32 15.41 -11.07
N GLY A 336 -22.98 14.27 -10.85
CA GLY A 336 -24.44 14.17 -10.82
C GLY A 336 -25.10 14.91 -9.66
N LYS A 337 -24.36 15.18 -8.56
CA LYS A 337 -24.82 15.97 -7.41
C LYS A 337 -24.37 17.42 -7.48
N SER A 338 -23.12 17.66 -7.86
CA SER A 338 -22.49 18.96 -8.00
C SER A 338 -21.34 18.89 -9.01
N ALA A 339 -21.59 19.38 -10.23
CA ALA A 339 -20.58 19.45 -11.29
C ALA A 339 -19.37 20.31 -10.90
N ASP A 340 -19.58 21.37 -10.11
CA ASP A 340 -18.50 22.26 -9.66
C ASP A 340 -17.56 21.55 -8.66
N VAL A 341 -18.11 20.73 -7.76
CA VAL A 341 -17.30 19.95 -6.80
C VAL A 341 -16.46 18.90 -7.54
N ASP A 342 -17.07 18.18 -8.48
CA ASP A 342 -16.34 17.18 -9.27
C ASP A 342 -15.22 17.81 -10.12
N ALA A 343 -15.52 18.90 -10.82
CA ALA A 343 -14.52 19.59 -11.63
C ALA A 343 -13.35 20.11 -10.77
N LYS A 344 -13.65 20.63 -9.58
CA LYS A 344 -12.64 21.10 -8.64
C LYS A 344 -11.77 19.95 -8.12
N LEU A 345 -12.37 18.85 -7.67
CA LEU A 345 -11.61 17.71 -7.15
C LEU A 345 -10.74 17.07 -8.23
N ASN A 346 -11.25 16.90 -9.45
CA ASN A 346 -10.44 16.44 -10.59
C ASN A 346 -9.23 17.36 -10.83
N ALA A 347 -9.42 18.68 -10.82
CA ALA A 347 -8.32 19.63 -11.00
C ALA A 347 -7.29 19.55 -9.86
N GLN A 348 -7.73 19.33 -8.62
CA GLN A 348 -6.84 19.18 -7.46
C GLN A 348 -6.02 17.89 -7.53
N LEU A 349 -6.65 16.75 -7.86
CA LEU A 349 -5.96 15.47 -8.07
C LEU A 349 -4.91 15.57 -9.20
N MET A 350 -5.23 16.29 -10.28
CA MET A 350 -4.26 16.55 -11.37
C MET A 350 -3.11 17.46 -10.92
N ALA A 351 -3.39 18.46 -10.10
CA ALA A 351 -2.35 19.34 -9.55
C ALA A 351 -1.38 18.56 -8.65
N THR A 352 -1.89 17.73 -7.74
CA THR A 352 -1.07 16.84 -6.90
C THR A 352 -0.17 15.95 -7.76
N GLN A 353 -0.72 15.31 -8.79
CA GLN A 353 0.08 14.50 -9.72
C GLN A 353 1.16 15.32 -10.43
N GLY A 354 0.89 16.59 -10.75
CA GLY A 354 1.89 17.51 -11.30
C GLY A 354 3.04 17.78 -10.34
N PHE A 355 2.75 18.07 -9.07
CA PHE A 355 3.78 18.31 -8.06
C PHE A 355 4.57 17.04 -7.71
N MET A 356 3.89 15.89 -7.62
CA MET A 356 4.56 14.59 -7.47
C MET A 356 5.51 14.31 -8.65
N GLN A 357 5.10 14.64 -9.88
CA GLN A 357 5.97 14.49 -11.05
C GLN A 357 7.21 15.39 -10.98
N VAL A 358 7.11 16.59 -10.42
CA VAL A 358 8.30 17.45 -10.21
C VAL A 358 9.30 16.75 -9.28
N MET A 359 8.82 16.13 -8.20
CA MET A 359 9.67 15.37 -7.28
C MET A 359 10.34 14.16 -7.98
N VAL A 360 9.59 13.42 -8.81
CA VAL A 360 10.14 12.35 -9.65
C VAL A 360 11.20 12.87 -10.64
N ASP A 361 10.94 14.02 -11.27
CA ASP A 361 11.87 14.63 -12.24
C ASP A 361 13.16 15.13 -11.56
N GLU A 362 13.09 15.58 -10.30
CA GLU A 362 14.26 15.92 -9.49
C GLU A 362 15.07 14.68 -9.08
N ALA A 363 14.40 13.61 -8.66
CA ALA A 363 15.05 12.34 -8.34
C ALA A 363 15.81 11.78 -9.56
N ALA A 364 15.27 11.93 -10.78
CA ALA A 364 15.97 11.57 -12.01
C ALA A 364 17.26 12.38 -12.27
N LYS A 365 17.42 13.54 -11.62
CA LYS A 365 18.66 14.37 -11.61
C LYS A 365 19.57 14.03 -10.42
N GLY A 366 19.20 13.01 -9.64
CA GLY A 366 19.84 12.59 -8.40
C GLY A 366 19.52 13.48 -7.22
N ASN A 367 18.40 14.21 -7.22
CA ASN A 367 17.87 14.90 -6.05
C ASN A 367 16.67 14.10 -5.55
N THR A 368 16.96 12.94 -4.96
CA THR A 368 16.01 12.00 -4.35
C THR A 368 15.38 12.63 -3.08
N PHE A 369 14.39 11.97 -2.48
CA PHE A 369 13.55 12.62 -1.46
C PHE A 369 14.39 13.04 -0.24
N ASP A 370 15.17 12.14 0.36
CA ASP A 370 16.27 12.39 1.29
C ASP A 370 17.08 13.68 0.97
N VAL A 371 17.53 13.85 -0.27
CA VAL A 371 18.29 15.02 -0.71
C VAL A 371 17.43 16.29 -0.72
N LEU A 372 16.16 16.17 -1.13
CA LEU A 372 15.22 17.29 -1.16
C LEU A 372 14.86 17.77 0.25
N ILE A 373 14.73 16.85 1.22
CA ILE A 373 14.44 17.21 2.61
C ILE A 373 15.65 17.71 3.37
N GLY A 374 16.88 17.54 2.86
CA GLY A 374 18.12 17.97 3.52
C GLY A 374 18.09 19.37 4.14
N SER A 375 18.61 19.48 5.37
CA SER A 375 18.60 20.75 6.11
C SER A 375 19.34 21.86 5.35
N GLY A 376 18.63 22.95 5.07
CA GLY A 376 19.16 24.08 4.31
C GLY A 376 18.98 24.00 2.78
N ASN A 377 18.46 22.89 2.25
CA ASN A 377 18.07 22.76 0.84
C ASN A 377 16.74 23.47 0.57
N LYS A 378 16.74 24.81 0.62
CA LYS A 378 15.51 25.62 0.50
C LYS A 378 14.69 25.34 -0.76
N LEU A 379 15.34 25.00 -1.87
CA LEU A 379 14.62 24.67 -3.11
C LEU A 379 14.01 23.27 -3.04
N GLY A 380 14.75 22.28 -2.54
CA GLY A 380 14.23 20.93 -2.31
C GLY A 380 13.08 20.91 -1.30
N ASN A 381 13.25 21.58 -0.16
CA ASN A 381 12.21 21.68 0.86
C ASN A 381 10.93 22.32 0.31
N ALA A 382 11.05 23.32 -0.58
CA ALA A 382 9.89 23.94 -1.21
C ALA A 382 9.16 22.99 -2.16
N ILE A 383 9.88 22.15 -2.92
CA ILE A 383 9.28 21.14 -3.80
C ILE A 383 8.49 20.12 -2.98
N VAL A 384 9.07 19.63 -1.88
CA VAL A 384 8.38 18.69 -0.97
C VAL A 384 7.18 19.36 -0.32
N GLN A 385 7.31 20.63 0.10
CA GLN A 385 6.18 21.39 0.67
C GLN A 385 5.04 21.59 -0.33
N ASP A 386 5.34 21.86 -1.60
CA ASP A 386 4.31 22.02 -2.65
C ASP A 386 3.47 20.73 -2.80
N VAL A 387 4.08 19.56 -2.63
CA VAL A 387 3.37 18.27 -2.60
C VAL A 387 2.44 18.18 -1.38
N VAL A 388 2.93 18.47 -0.17
CA VAL A 388 2.13 18.48 1.07
C VAL A 388 0.93 19.42 0.95
N ASP A 389 1.15 20.62 0.41
CA ASP A 389 0.11 21.62 0.22
C ASP A 389 -0.95 21.13 -0.80
N ALA A 390 -0.52 20.51 -1.89
CA ALA A 390 -1.43 19.96 -2.90
C ALA A 390 -2.29 18.82 -2.35
N LEU A 391 -1.70 17.91 -1.56
CA LEU A 391 -2.42 16.84 -0.88
C LEU A 391 -3.43 17.38 0.15
N THR A 392 -3.03 18.38 0.93
CA THR A 392 -3.95 19.05 1.87
C THR A 392 -5.12 19.72 1.13
N VAL A 393 -4.85 20.33 -0.03
CA VAL A 393 -5.87 20.98 -0.87
C VAL A 393 -6.81 19.96 -1.50
N GLN A 394 -6.32 18.81 -1.99
CA GLN A 394 -7.17 17.78 -2.56
C GLN A 394 -8.04 17.12 -1.49
N THR A 395 -7.55 16.96 -0.25
CA THR A 395 -8.38 16.43 0.86
C THR A 395 -9.61 17.29 1.09
N LYS A 396 -9.50 18.62 1.06
CA LYS A 396 -10.67 19.53 1.13
C LYS A 396 -11.66 19.33 -0.03
N GLY A 397 -11.15 18.90 -1.19
CA GLY A 397 -11.99 18.49 -2.32
C GLY A 397 -12.72 17.18 -2.05
N ILE A 398 -12.05 16.20 -1.43
CA ILE A 398 -12.64 14.93 -0.99
C ILE A 398 -13.74 15.18 0.05
N GLU A 399 -13.50 16.02 1.05
CA GLU A 399 -14.53 16.45 2.02
C GLU A 399 -15.73 17.12 1.34
N ALA A 400 -15.50 17.96 0.32
CA ALA A 400 -16.58 18.56 -0.44
C ALA A 400 -17.39 17.50 -1.22
N ALA A 401 -16.74 16.46 -1.75
CA ALA A 401 -17.40 15.34 -2.40
C ALA A 401 -18.23 14.50 -1.41
N ILE A 402 -17.70 14.21 -0.23
CA ILE A 402 -18.42 13.55 0.88
C ILE A 402 -19.72 14.30 1.20
N ASN A 403 -19.62 15.62 1.36
CA ASN A 403 -20.77 16.48 1.63
C ASN A 403 -21.77 16.51 0.47
N ALA A 404 -21.31 16.60 -0.78
CA ALA A 404 -22.17 16.62 -1.97
C ALA A 404 -22.94 15.30 -2.16
N LEU A 405 -22.39 14.17 -1.71
CA LEU A 405 -23.02 12.86 -1.73
C LEU A 405 -23.93 12.60 -0.52
N GLU A 406 -24.03 13.56 0.42
CA GLU A 406 -24.84 13.46 1.64
C GLU A 406 -24.51 12.19 2.45
N LEU A 407 -23.21 11.89 2.57
CA LEU A 407 -22.72 10.82 3.42
C LEU A 407 -22.64 11.33 4.86
N ASP A 408 -23.05 10.48 5.82
CA ASP A 408 -23.00 10.81 7.25
C ASP A 408 -21.54 11.04 7.69
N LYS A 409 -21.32 11.70 8.83
CA LYS A 409 -20.00 12.16 9.30
C LYS A 409 -18.90 11.12 9.11
N ILE A 410 -18.11 11.32 8.05
CA ILE A 410 -16.87 10.60 7.79
C ILE A 410 -15.76 11.33 8.53
N GLU A 411 -14.99 10.59 9.31
CA GLU A 411 -13.74 11.05 9.90
C GLU A 411 -12.60 10.60 8.99
N LEU A 412 -11.71 11.53 8.65
CA LEU A 412 -10.48 11.26 7.93
C LEU A 412 -9.34 11.31 8.94
N GLU A 413 -8.36 10.44 8.79
CA GLU A 413 -7.22 10.41 9.69
C GLU A 413 -6.42 11.71 9.60
N GLY A 414 -6.04 12.23 10.77
CA GLY A 414 -5.19 13.41 10.94
C GLY A 414 -3.71 13.03 11.09
N SER A 415 -2.87 14.04 11.29
CA SER A 415 -1.44 13.85 11.57
C SER A 415 -0.92 15.03 12.37
N ASP A 416 -0.15 14.76 13.42
CA ASP A 416 0.47 15.82 14.22
C ASP A 416 1.42 16.68 13.39
N SER A 417 2.06 16.12 12.35
CA SER A 417 2.92 16.86 11.40
C SER A 417 2.17 17.95 10.62
N LEU A 418 0.83 17.83 10.51
CA LEU A 418 -0.04 18.83 9.87
C LEU A 418 -0.83 19.65 10.90
N ASP A 419 -1.43 18.97 11.87
CA ASP A 419 -2.41 19.53 12.80
C ASP A 419 -1.75 20.21 14.01
N ASN A 420 -0.56 19.74 14.41
CA ASN A 420 0.18 20.24 15.56
C ASN A 420 1.72 20.17 15.36
N PRO A 421 2.30 20.75 14.29
CA PRO A 421 3.73 20.59 13.97
C PRO A 421 4.69 21.11 15.05
N ALA A 422 4.18 21.89 16.02
CA ALA A 422 4.94 22.32 17.18
C ALA A 422 5.21 21.18 18.19
N SER A 423 4.41 20.11 18.23
CA SER A 423 4.69 18.94 19.08
C SER A 423 5.91 18.16 18.58
N ILE A 424 6.05 18.03 17.26
CA ILE A 424 7.14 17.30 16.60
C ILE A 424 8.50 17.96 16.84
N THR A 425 8.57 19.29 16.77
CA THR A 425 9.84 20.05 16.87
C THR A 425 10.24 20.42 18.30
N ALA A 426 9.42 20.06 19.30
CA ALA A 426 9.67 20.38 20.70
C ALA A 426 10.46 19.31 21.47
N GLY A 427 10.88 18.22 20.79
CA GLY A 427 11.67 17.11 21.31
C GLY A 427 13.17 17.40 21.43
#